data_AF-A0A1V5FP28-F1
#
_entry.id   AF-A0A1V5FP28-F1
#
_cell.length_a   1.000
_cell.length_b   1.000
_cell.length_c   1.000
_cell.angle_alpha   90.00
_cell.angle_beta   90.00
_cell.angle_gamma   90.00
#
_symmetry.space_group_name_H-M   'P 1'
#
loop_
_entity.id
_entity.type
_entity.pdbx_description
1 polymer ?
#
loop_
_entity_poly.entity_id
_entity_poly.type
_entity_poly.pdbx_seq_one_letter_code
_entity_poly.pdbx_strand_id
1 'polypeptide(L)'
;MEEALKAHARLEHHGLASCITVVVEPGRLRIPRDELEAAFVLGDESLQALFPPHLPRVLISHTRPEPMLGVLRRIDSGPSKTRALGYINHGGTLDVAGMLIANRCTWVDAIYAAAQVTGWNSSQAAAAATDA
;
A
#
# COMPACT_ATOMS: atom_id res chain seq x y z
N MET A 1 4.85 -8.56 1.61
CA MET A 1 3.53 -9.21 1.53
C MET A 1 3.02 -9.59 2.91
N GLU A 2 3.82 -10.23 3.76
CA GLU A 2 3.42 -10.67 5.11
C GLU A 2 2.75 -9.57 5.96
N GLU A 3 3.38 -8.38 6.07
CA GLU A 3 2.82 -7.27 6.85
C GLU A 3 1.47 -6.76 6.32
N ALA A 4 1.22 -6.87 5.00
CA ALA A 4 -0.08 -6.53 4.41
C ALA A 4 -1.16 -7.54 4.81
N LEU A 5 -0.82 -8.84 4.80
CA LEU A 5 -1.73 -9.92 5.21
C LEU A 5 -2.07 -9.83 6.70
N LYS A 6 -1.08 -9.55 7.56
CA LYS A 6 -1.30 -9.29 8.99
C LYS A 6 -2.25 -8.11 9.20
N ALA A 7 -2.02 -6.99 8.52
CA ALA A 7 -2.90 -5.82 8.60
C ALA A 7 -4.33 -6.17 8.16
N HIS A 8 -4.49 -6.86 7.04
CA HIS A 8 -5.81 -7.29 6.55
C HIS A 8 -6.56 -8.17 7.55
N ALA A 9 -5.90 -9.19 8.11
CA ALA A 9 -6.53 -10.08 9.10
C ALA A 9 -6.97 -9.33 10.37
N ARG A 10 -6.18 -8.34 10.83
CA ARG A 10 -6.56 -7.50 11.98
C ARG A 10 -7.74 -6.58 11.64
N LEU A 11 -7.71 -5.94 10.47
CA LEU A 11 -8.84 -5.11 10.02
C LEU A 11 -10.13 -5.93 9.94
N GLU A 12 -10.06 -7.14 9.38
CA GLU A 12 -11.19 -8.08 9.32
C GLU A 12 -11.71 -8.44 10.72
N HIS A 13 -10.81 -8.75 11.66
CA HIS A 13 -11.18 -9.05 13.05
C HIS A 13 -11.98 -7.93 13.73
N HIS A 14 -11.71 -6.67 13.38
CA HIS A 14 -12.45 -5.50 13.90
C HIS A 14 -13.59 -5.02 12.99
N GLY A 15 -14.00 -5.82 12.00
CA GLY A 15 -15.10 -5.48 11.09
C GLY A 15 -14.79 -4.36 10.10
N LEU A 16 -13.51 -4.07 9.86
CA LEU A 16 -13.04 -3.08 8.89
C LEU A 16 -12.73 -3.78 7.57
N ALA A 17 -13.60 -3.59 6.58
CA ALA A 17 -13.43 -4.18 5.27
C ALA A 17 -12.16 -3.65 4.57
N SER A 18 -11.38 -4.58 4.01
CA SER A 18 -10.21 -4.27 3.20
C SER A 18 -9.99 -5.37 2.16
N CYS A 19 -9.20 -5.07 1.13
CA CYS A 19 -8.76 -6.05 0.13
C CYS A 19 -7.26 -5.89 -0.14
N ILE A 20 -6.62 -6.97 -0.55
CA ILE A 20 -5.21 -6.97 -0.93
C ILE A 20 -5.09 -7.22 -2.44
N THR A 21 -4.42 -6.31 -3.13
CA THR A 21 -3.99 -6.50 -4.51
C THR A 21 -2.47 -6.60 -4.54
N VAL A 22 -1.93 -7.73 -5.01
CA VAL A 22 -0.47 -7.94 -5.12
C VAL A 22 0.02 -7.46 -6.49
N VAL A 23 0.97 -6.54 -6.49
CA VAL A 23 1.64 -6.07 -7.70
C VAL A 23 2.98 -6.79 -7.84
N VAL A 24 3.05 -7.69 -8.81
CA VAL A 24 4.30 -8.40 -9.18
C VAL A 24 5.09 -7.59 -10.21
N GLU A 25 4.39 -7.04 -11.19
CA GLU A 25 4.98 -6.31 -12.32
C GLU A 25 4.48 -4.85 -12.34
N PRO A 26 5.09 -3.93 -11.57
CA PRO A 26 4.65 -2.53 -11.52
C PRO A 26 4.76 -1.83 -12.88
N GLY A 27 5.65 -2.31 -13.76
CA GLY A 27 5.78 -1.82 -15.13
C GLY A 27 4.52 -2.00 -15.99
N ARG A 28 3.63 -2.95 -15.66
CA ARG A 28 2.35 -3.11 -16.37
C ARG A 28 1.29 -2.09 -15.95
N LEU A 29 1.50 -1.38 -14.84
CA LEU A 29 0.55 -0.42 -14.28
C LEU A 29 0.94 1.04 -14.59
N ARG A 30 2.05 1.25 -15.30
CA ARG A 30 2.57 2.59 -15.61
C ARG A 30 1.80 3.26 -16.75
N ILE A 31 2.05 4.55 -16.92
CA ILE A 31 1.69 5.29 -18.14
C ILE A 31 2.69 4.89 -19.22
N PRO A 32 2.24 4.33 -20.36
CA PRO A 32 3.14 3.94 -21.44
C PRO A 32 3.80 5.19 -22.05
N ARG A 33 5.06 5.06 -22.48
CA ARG A 33 5.82 6.16 -23.11
C ARG A 33 5.62 6.24 -24.61
N ASP A 34 5.27 5.12 -25.24
CA ASP A 34 5.08 4.97 -26.67
C ASP A 34 4.06 3.85 -26.96
N GLU A 35 3.77 3.63 -28.25
CA GLU A 35 2.82 2.61 -28.72
C GLU A 35 3.28 1.18 -28.42
N LEU A 36 4.59 0.94 -28.42
CA LEU A 36 5.14 -0.38 -28.09
C LEU A 36 4.85 -0.71 -26.63
N GLU A 37 5.06 0.22 -25.71
CA GLU A 37 4.71 0.04 -24.31
C GLU A 37 3.21 -0.06 -24.07
N ALA A 38 2.41 0.70 -24.83
CA ALA A 38 0.96 0.65 -24.73
C ALA A 38 0.41 -0.77 -24.96
N ALA A 39 1.10 -1.58 -25.78
CA ALA A 39 0.73 -2.98 -26.02
C ALA A 39 0.98 -3.92 -24.82
N PHE A 40 1.75 -3.52 -23.80
CA PHE A 40 2.12 -4.37 -22.65
C PHE A 40 1.54 -3.92 -21.31
N VAL A 41 1.17 -2.64 -21.18
CA VAL A 41 0.52 -2.13 -19.97
C VAL A 41 -0.94 -2.59 -19.87
N LEU A 42 -1.48 -2.63 -18.65
CA LEU A 42 -2.90 -2.87 -18.42
C LEU A 42 -3.73 -1.70 -18.97
N GLY A 43 -4.85 -2.02 -19.61
CA GLY A 43 -5.88 -1.04 -19.95
C GLY A 43 -6.57 -0.48 -18.70
N ASP A 44 -7.21 0.67 -18.83
CA ASP A 44 -7.83 1.37 -17.69
C ASP A 44 -8.96 0.56 -17.03
N GLU A 45 -9.75 -0.19 -17.81
CA GLU A 45 -10.81 -1.05 -17.27
C GLU A 45 -10.24 -2.14 -16.35
N SER A 46 -9.26 -2.92 -16.83
CA SER A 46 -8.59 -3.94 -16.00
C SER A 46 -7.92 -3.32 -14.78
N LEU A 47 -7.32 -2.13 -14.94
CA LEU A 47 -6.69 -1.44 -13.84
C LEU A 47 -7.70 -1.00 -12.78
N GLN A 48 -8.85 -0.43 -13.17
CA GLN A 48 -9.89 0.01 -12.25
C GLN A 48 -10.62 -1.16 -11.59
N ALA A 49 -10.73 -2.31 -12.25
CA ALA A 49 -11.25 -3.53 -11.64
C ALA A 49 -10.34 -4.03 -10.50
N LEU A 50 -9.02 -3.94 -10.68
CA LEU A 50 -8.02 -4.34 -9.68
C LEU A 50 -7.79 -3.27 -8.59
N PHE A 51 -7.95 -1.99 -8.95
CA PHE A 51 -7.73 -0.83 -8.11
C PHE A 51 -8.90 0.15 -8.22
N PRO A 52 -10.04 -0.13 -7.57
CA PRO A 52 -11.21 0.75 -7.67
C PRO A 52 -10.87 2.19 -7.27
N PRO A 53 -11.19 3.20 -8.10
CA PRO A 53 -10.67 4.55 -7.93
C PRO A 53 -11.21 5.25 -6.67
N HIS A 54 -12.39 4.85 -6.19
CA HIS A 54 -13.03 5.40 -5.00
C HIS A 54 -12.47 4.84 -3.68
N LEU A 55 -11.79 3.69 -3.72
CA LEU A 55 -11.23 3.06 -2.52
C LEU A 55 -9.91 3.75 -2.12
N PRO A 56 -9.80 4.24 -0.87
CA PRO A 56 -8.51 4.63 -0.31
C PRO A 56 -7.54 3.45 -0.28
N ARG A 57 -6.24 3.72 -0.39
CA ARG A 57 -5.23 2.66 -0.45
C ARG A 57 -3.94 2.99 0.27
N VAL A 58 -3.31 1.92 0.76
CA VAL A 58 -1.94 1.93 1.28
C VAL A 58 -1.10 1.07 0.35
N LEU A 59 -0.14 1.68 -0.34
CA LEU A 59 0.88 0.97 -1.11
C LEU A 59 1.99 0.53 -0.16
N ILE A 60 2.35 -0.75 -0.20
CA ILE A 60 3.49 -1.27 0.57
C ILE A 60 4.50 -1.79 -0.45
N SER A 61 5.65 -1.11 -0.55
CA SER A 61 6.72 -1.44 -1.48
C SER A 61 7.91 -2.05 -0.76
N HIS A 62 8.59 -2.99 -1.41
CA HIS A 62 9.92 -3.44 -0.98
C HIS A 62 10.98 -2.34 -1.19
N THR A 63 10.76 -1.45 -2.17
CA THR A 63 11.66 -0.36 -2.50
C THR A 63 11.29 0.92 -1.77
N ARG A 64 11.95 2.03 -2.12
CA ARG A 64 11.50 3.36 -1.73
C ARG A 64 10.09 3.64 -2.26
N PRO A 65 9.20 4.27 -1.46
CA PRO A 65 7.81 4.50 -1.84
C PRO A 65 7.65 5.59 -2.90
N GLU A 66 8.52 6.60 -2.94
CA GLU A 66 8.38 7.76 -3.84
C GLU A 66 8.55 7.39 -5.32
N PRO A 67 9.60 6.64 -5.72
CA PRO A 67 9.69 6.15 -7.10
C PRO A 67 8.55 5.20 -7.46
N MET A 68 8.08 4.39 -6.50
CA MET A 68 6.97 3.47 -6.72
C MET A 68 5.66 4.23 -6.99
N LEU A 69 5.38 5.30 -6.26
CA LEU A 69 4.26 6.21 -6.55
C LEU A 69 4.36 6.83 -7.95
N GLY A 70 5.56 7.21 -8.38
CA GLY A 70 5.80 7.71 -9.74
C GLY A 70 5.48 6.67 -10.82
N VAL A 71 5.94 5.42 -10.64
CA VAL A 71 5.63 4.31 -11.56
C VAL A 71 4.14 3.98 -11.55
N LEU A 72 3.52 3.97 -10.37
CA LEU A 72 2.13 3.60 -10.14
C LEU A 72 1.17 4.79 -10.19
N ARG A 73 1.55 5.88 -10.89
CA ARG A 73 0.76 7.12 -10.91
C ARG A 73 -0.69 6.93 -11.36
N ARG A 74 -0.96 5.96 -12.25
CA ARG A 74 -2.32 5.64 -12.72
C ARG A 74 -3.25 5.12 -11.62
N ILE A 75 -2.70 4.57 -10.53
CA ILE A 75 -3.45 4.09 -9.36
C ILE A 75 -3.21 4.97 -8.12
N ASP A 76 -2.52 6.09 -8.25
CA ASP A 76 -2.34 7.06 -7.17
C ASP A 76 -3.48 8.09 -7.22
N SER A 77 -4.38 8.05 -6.23
CA SER A 77 -5.48 9.02 -6.10
C SER A 77 -5.11 10.24 -5.25
N GLY A 78 -3.82 10.46 -5.03
CA GLY A 78 -3.26 11.61 -4.32
C GLY A 78 -3.26 11.47 -2.79
N PRO A 79 -2.65 12.43 -2.08
CA PRO A 79 -2.40 12.34 -0.64
C PRO A 79 -3.66 12.35 0.25
N SER A 80 -4.86 12.59 -0.27
CA SER A 80 -6.09 12.42 0.52
C SER A 80 -6.61 10.98 0.52
N LYS A 81 -6.16 10.15 -0.43
CA LYS A 81 -6.67 8.79 -0.67
C LYS A 81 -5.59 7.72 -0.75
N THR A 82 -4.32 8.10 -0.89
CA THR A 82 -3.20 7.17 -1.02
C THR A 82 -2.12 7.47 0.02
N ARG A 83 -1.64 6.42 0.69
CA ARG A 83 -0.38 6.40 1.44
C ARG A 83 0.55 5.37 0.84
N ALA A 84 1.86 5.58 1.00
CA ALA A 84 2.86 4.63 0.56
C ALA A 84 3.88 4.39 1.67
N LEU A 85 4.15 3.12 1.95
CA LEU A 85 5.15 2.64 2.89
C LEU A 85 6.21 1.89 2.10
N GLY A 86 7.46 2.01 2.53
CA GLY A 86 8.59 1.33 1.92
C GLY A 86 9.89 1.73 2.58
N TYR A 87 11.01 1.38 1.95
CA TYR A 87 12.32 1.71 2.49
C TYR A 87 12.58 3.22 2.52
N ILE A 88 12.83 3.77 3.71
CA ILE A 88 13.09 5.20 3.93
C ILE A 88 14.56 5.49 4.29
N ASN A 89 15.47 4.59 3.94
CA ASN A 89 16.91 4.65 4.27
C ASN A 89 17.23 4.57 5.76
N HIS A 90 16.35 3.99 6.57
CA HIS A 90 16.66 3.68 7.97
C HIS A 90 17.12 2.22 8.09
N GLY A 91 18.21 1.98 8.79
CA GLY A 91 18.77 0.64 8.93
C GLY A 91 20.00 0.57 9.83
N GLY A 92 20.61 -0.62 9.86
CA GLY A 92 21.75 -0.99 10.69
C GLY A 92 21.90 -2.52 10.71
N THR A 93 22.63 -3.06 11.69
CA THR A 93 22.70 -4.52 11.92
C THR A 93 21.45 -4.97 12.70
N LEU A 94 20.30 -4.92 12.05
CA LEU A 94 19.00 -5.29 12.61
C LEU A 94 18.50 -6.59 11.97
N ASP A 95 17.63 -7.31 12.68
CA ASP A 95 16.87 -8.42 12.10
C ASP A 95 15.70 -7.90 11.24
N VAL A 96 14.90 -8.82 10.68
CA VAL A 96 13.77 -8.47 9.80
C VAL A 96 12.75 -7.57 10.53
N ALA A 97 12.40 -7.89 11.78
CA ALA A 97 11.46 -7.10 12.57
C ALA A 97 12.00 -5.69 12.84
N GLY A 98 13.27 -5.58 13.26
CA GLY A 98 13.94 -4.30 13.47
C GLY A 98 14.02 -3.46 12.19
N MET A 99 14.29 -4.07 11.04
CA MET A 99 14.29 -3.37 9.75
C MET A 99 12.90 -2.86 9.36
N LEU A 100 11.83 -3.63 9.60
CA LEU A 100 10.45 -3.18 9.34
C LEU A 100 10.05 -2.02 10.24
N ILE A 101 10.37 -2.09 11.54
CA ILE A 101 10.12 -1.01 12.51
C ILE A 101 10.89 0.25 12.13
N ALA A 102 12.19 0.12 11.84
CA ALA A 102 13.04 1.24 11.47
C ALA A 102 12.52 1.99 10.22
N ASN A 103 11.90 1.27 9.29
CA ASN A 103 11.34 1.83 8.06
C ASN A 103 9.83 2.12 8.14
N ARG A 104 9.19 1.97 9.31
CA ARG A 104 7.73 2.17 9.50
C ARG A 104 6.90 1.37 8.49
N CYS A 105 7.27 0.11 8.31
CA CYS A 105 6.68 -0.81 7.33
C CYS A 105 6.04 -2.03 7.98
N THR A 106 5.72 -1.96 9.27
CA THR A 106 5.00 -3.04 9.96
C THR A 106 3.51 -3.02 9.59
N TRP A 107 2.80 -4.09 9.93
CA TRP A 107 1.34 -4.17 9.82
C TRP A 107 0.64 -3.07 10.64
N VAL A 108 1.21 -2.67 11.78
CA VAL A 108 0.72 -1.55 12.60
C VAL A 108 0.81 -0.24 11.82
N ASP A 109 1.95 0.02 11.18
CA ASP A 109 2.14 1.22 10.34
C ASP A 109 1.17 1.23 9.16
N ALA A 110 0.88 0.07 8.57
CA ALA A 110 -0.10 -0.07 7.50
C ALA A 110 -1.52 0.29 7.95
N ILE A 111 -1.93 -0.13 9.15
CA ILE A 111 -3.25 0.22 9.73
C ILE A 111 -3.33 1.73 10.00
N TYR A 112 -2.30 2.32 10.59
CA TYR A 112 -2.27 3.78 10.81
C TYR A 112 -2.28 4.56 9.49
N ALA A 113 -1.55 4.09 8.47
CA ALA A 113 -1.58 4.67 7.13
C ALA A 113 -2.97 4.57 6.51
N ALA A 114 -3.68 3.44 6.69
CA ALA A 114 -5.04 3.26 6.22
C ALA A 114 -6.01 4.23 6.93
N ALA A 115 -5.90 4.39 8.25
CA ALA A 115 -6.73 5.32 9.01
C ALA A 115 -6.63 6.77 8.51
N GLN A 116 -5.44 7.20 8.07
CA GLN A 116 -5.20 8.53 7.51
C GLN A 116 -5.96 8.81 6.20
N VAL A 117 -6.47 7.78 5.51
CA VAL A 117 -7.11 7.91 4.18
C VAL A 117 -8.53 7.35 4.11
N THR A 118 -8.98 6.60 5.13
CA THR A 118 -10.28 5.91 5.19
C THR A 118 -11.33 6.64 6.01
N GLY A 119 -10.95 7.70 6.75
CA GLY A 119 -11.86 8.43 7.63
C GLY A 119 -12.22 7.66 8.91
N TRP A 120 -11.54 6.54 9.19
CA TRP A 120 -11.65 5.85 10.47
C TRP A 120 -11.23 6.79 11.60
N ASN A 121 -11.94 6.69 12.72
CA ASN A 121 -11.57 7.44 13.91
C ASN A 121 -10.34 6.81 14.59
N SER A 122 -9.70 7.56 15.48
CA SER A 122 -8.49 7.11 16.17
C SER A 122 -8.71 5.87 17.04
N SER A 123 -9.92 5.65 17.58
CA SER A 123 -10.20 4.47 18.40
C SER A 123 -10.31 3.19 17.56
N GLN A 124 -10.91 3.25 16.36
CA GLN A 124 -10.94 2.12 15.42
C GLN A 124 -9.53 1.73 14.97
N ALA A 125 -8.70 2.72 14.62
CA ALA A 125 -7.32 2.50 14.21
C ALA A 125 -6.46 1.93 15.35
N ALA A 126 -6.62 2.48 16.57
CA ALA A 126 -5.91 2.00 17.74
C ALA A 126 -6.28 0.56 18.09
N ALA A 127 -7.59 0.25 18.15
CA ALA A 127 -8.07 -1.11 18.44
C ALA A 127 -7.44 -2.13 17.50
N ALA A 128 -7.48 -1.87 16.18
CA ALA A 128 -6.89 -2.74 15.18
C ALA A 128 -5.36 -2.86 15.25
N ALA A 129 -4.68 -1.91 15.89
CA ALA A 129 -3.22 -1.85 16.02
C ALA A 129 -2.66 -2.45 17.33
N THR A 130 -3.49 -2.74 18.34
CA THR A 130 -3.02 -3.19 19.67
C THR A 130 -3.18 -4.67 19.99
N ASP A 131 -4.05 -5.39 19.28
CA ASP A 131 -4.18 -6.82 19.54
C ASP A 131 -2.93 -7.52 18.99
N ALA A 132 -2.11 -8.08 19.89
CA ALA A 132 -0.95 -8.92 19.59
C ALA A 132 -1.31 -10.37 19.92
#